data_AF-A0A142XVK7-F1
#
_entry.id   AF-A0A142XVK7-F1
#
_cell.length_a   1.000
_cell.length_b   1.000
_cell.length_c   1.000
_cell.angle_alpha   90.00
_cell.angle_beta   90.00
_cell.angle_gamma   90.00
#
_symmetry.space_group_name_H-M   'P 1'
#
loop_
_entity.id
_entity.type
_entity.pdbx_description
1 polymer ?
#
loop_
_entity_poly.entity_id
_entity_poly.type
_entity_poly.pdbx_seq_one_letter_code
_entity_poly.pdbx_strand_id
1 'polypeptide(L)'
;MNRWLKLAGDWNRFWFRGDAEVRSSTIRMGLGVASLVAFIGHILFANAWLGSDGWLNPSSGLYLVGQGVAGTGAEYRWSVFYTYPNLLVPLSWVGAVLSGLLAVSIAPRFCALTAFLLLAMFHHRAPLLLGRGEPLVLPFLLYSLLLPSTGLFPFAKSPRADGSTVPLWKRELATLGLRLMQVHFLFWFLFSLTTMLGNEGWWTGESVRQLLADAQGWIPTSWATVTVAEWITHGVIQIQIAFLFCMLLPPLRVIGFGLFVLFLAAALLVIGDWQYVIILAGASLPLWVGNRCCALNPRDA
;
A
#
# COMPACT_ATOMS: atom_id res chain seq x y z
N MET A 1 19.82 -12.59 -31.24
CA MET A 1 18.38 -12.91 -31.33
C MET A 1 17.88 -13.76 -30.16
N ASN A 2 18.55 -14.87 -29.80
CA ASN A 2 18.11 -15.77 -28.72
C ASN A 2 17.98 -15.15 -27.32
N ARG A 3 18.78 -14.12 -26.97
CA ARG A 3 18.65 -13.42 -25.68
C ARG A 3 17.36 -12.62 -25.54
N TRP A 4 16.92 -11.95 -26.61
CA TRP A 4 15.69 -11.15 -26.61
C TRP A 4 14.44 -12.03 -26.56
N LEU A 5 14.45 -13.16 -27.28
CA LEU A 5 13.37 -14.16 -27.21
C LEU A 5 13.28 -14.81 -25.84
N LYS A 6 14.43 -15.13 -25.22
CA LYS A 6 14.47 -15.63 -23.84
C LYS A 6 13.94 -14.59 -22.86
N LEU A 7 14.38 -13.33 -22.98
CA LEU A 7 13.89 -12.24 -22.14
C LEU A 7 12.37 -12.04 -22.29
N ALA A 8 11.85 -12.05 -23.51
CA ALA A 8 10.41 -11.96 -23.78
C ALA A 8 9.64 -13.17 -23.21
N GLY A 9 10.19 -14.38 -23.31
CA GLY A 9 9.63 -15.57 -22.70
C GLY A 9 9.63 -15.53 -21.16
N ASP A 10 10.72 -15.05 -20.56
CA ASP A 10 10.85 -14.86 -19.11
C ASP A 10 9.91 -13.75 -18.60
N TRP A 11 9.75 -12.69 -19.38
CA TRP A 11 8.81 -11.61 -19.11
C TRP A 11 7.36 -12.09 -19.16
N ASN A 12 6.95 -12.84 -20.20
CA ASN A 12 5.62 -13.43 -20.26
C ASN A 12 5.39 -14.44 -19.12
N ARG A 13 6.40 -15.24 -18.77
CA ARG A 13 6.32 -16.14 -17.62
C ARG A 13 6.20 -15.38 -16.30
N PHE A 14 6.86 -14.23 -16.17
CA PHE A 14 6.69 -13.35 -15.02
C PHE A 14 5.23 -12.86 -14.95
N TRP A 15 4.69 -12.28 -16.02
CA TRP A 15 3.35 -11.66 -16.01
C TRP A 15 2.16 -12.62 -16.02
N PHE A 16 2.32 -13.86 -16.51
CA PHE A 16 1.16 -14.72 -16.81
C PHE A 16 1.22 -16.14 -16.22
N ARG A 17 2.14 -16.44 -15.30
CA ARG A 17 2.16 -17.75 -14.61
C ARG A 17 0.96 -17.89 -13.66
N GLY A 18 0.08 -18.85 -13.96
CA GLY A 18 -1.27 -18.99 -13.40
C GLY A 18 -1.43 -19.48 -11.95
N ASP A 19 -0.55 -19.08 -11.02
CA ASP A 19 -0.60 -19.50 -9.60
C ASP A 19 -1.40 -18.55 -8.69
N ALA A 20 -2.11 -17.58 -9.27
CA ALA A 20 -2.67 -16.42 -8.56
C ALA A 20 -3.91 -16.70 -7.68
N GLU A 21 -4.64 -17.80 -7.91
CA GLU A 21 -6.03 -17.92 -7.44
C GLU A 21 -6.20 -18.17 -5.94
N VAL A 22 -5.40 -19.06 -5.35
CA VAL A 22 -5.51 -19.44 -3.92
C VAL A 22 -5.13 -18.29 -2.98
N ARG A 23 -4.53 -17.24 -3.53
CA ARG A 23 -3.78 -16.21 -2.79
C ARG A 23 -4.46 -14.85 -2.80
N SER A 24 -5.49 -14.69 -3.63
CA SER A 24 -6.25 -13.44 -3.77
C SER A 24 -7.05 -13.09 -2.50
N SER A 25 -7.60 -14.10 -1.81
CA SER A 25 -8.37 -13.89 -0.58
C SER A 25 -7.49 -13.30 0.52
N THR A 26 -6.31 -13.87 0.79
CA THR A 26 -5.38 -13.34 1.81
C THR A 26 -4.96 -11.90 1.53
N ILE A 27 -4.68 -11.57 0.26
CA ILE A 27 -4.32 -10.19 -0.13
C ILE A 27 -5.48 -9.24 0.13
N ARG A 28 -6.71 -9.64 -0.24
CA ARG A 28 -7.91 -8.83 0.04
C ARG A 28 -8.20 -8.68 1.52
N MET A 29 -8.00 -9.74 2.31
CA MET A 29 -8.14 -9.66 3.77
C MET A 29 -7.19 -8.59 4.33
N GLY A 30 -5.91 -8.64 3.94
CA GLY A 30 -4.92 -7.63 4.34
C GLY A 30 -5.28 -6.22 3.88
N LEU A 31 -5.75 -6.06 2.64
CA LEU A 31 -6.19 -4.75 2.12
C LEU A 31 -7.44 -4.23 2.82
N GLY A 32 -8.40 -5.10 3.14
CA GLY A 32 -9.60 -4.75 3.89
C GLY A 32 -9.27 -4.31 5.31
N VAL A 33 -8.33 -4.99 5.99
CA VAL A 33 -7.83 -4.56 7.31
C VAL A 33 -7.13 -3.20 7.20
N ALA A 34 -6.25 -3.02 6.21
CA ALA A 34 -5.54 -1.77 5.99
C ALA A 34 -6.49 -0.59 5.71
N SER A 35 -7.49 -0.78 4.83
CA SER A 35 -8.48 0.26 4.53
C SER A 35 -9.44 0.50 5.69
N LEU A 36 -9.79 -0.54 6.46
CA LEU A 36 -10.60 -0.40 7.67
C LEU A 36 -9.91 0.48 8.70
N VAL A 37 -8.61 0.25 8.95
CA VAL A 37 -7.81 1.10 9.84
C VAL A 37 -7.80 2.55 9.36
N ALA A 38 -7.63 2.78 8.05
CA ALA A 38 -7.66 4.12 7.48
C ALA A 38 -9.01 4.82 7.70
N PHE A 39 -10.13 4.13 7.46
CA PHE A 39 -11.47 4.71 7.71
C PHE A 39 -11.77 4.92 9.19
N ILE A 40 -11.31 4.03 10.09
CA ILE A 40 -11.42 4.26 11.54
C ILE A 40 -10.66 5.53 11.92
N GLY A 41 -9.44 5.71 11.38
CA GLY A 41 -8.70 6.96 11.51
C GLY A 41 -9.57 8.15 11.11
N HIS A 42 -10.11 8.14 9.88
CA HIS A 42 -10.99 9.21 9.40
C HIS A 42 -12.18 9.48 10.32
N ILE A 43 -12.87 8.47 10.82
CA ILE A 43 -14.02 8.67 11.73
C ILE A 43 -13.60 9.50 12.95
N LEU A 44 -12.40 9.26 13.49
CA LEU A 44 -11.93 9.91 14.71
C LEU A 44 -11.50 11.37 14.50
N PHE A 45 -10.93 11.73 13.35
CA PHE A 45 -10.36 13.07 13.13
C PHE A 45 -11.03 13.89 12.01
N ALA A 46 -11.79 13.28 11.10
CA ALA A 46 -12.24 13.94 9.87
C ALA A 46 -13.13 15.15 10.15
N ASN A 47 -13.96 15.15 11.19
CA ASN A 47 -14.80 16.31 11.46
C ASN A 47 -14.00 17.51 11.98
N ALA A 48 -13.06 17.27 12.89
CA ALA A 48 -12.19 18.32 13.43
C ALA A 48 -11.28 18.93 12.35
N TRP A 49 -10.80 18.12 11.42
CA TRP A 49 -9.90 18.59 10.36
C TRP A 49 -10.63 19.04 9.09
N LEU A 50 -11.52 18.21 8.54
CA LEU A 50 -12.09 18.39 7.20
C LEU A 50 -13.55 18.86 7.19
N GLY A 51 -14.20 18.91 8.37
CA GLY A 51 -15.59 19.35 8.52
C GLY A 51 -15.83 20.79 8.05
N SER A 52 -17.10 21.23 8.06
CA SER A 52 -17.49 22.60 7.69
C SER A 52 -16.72 23.66 8.50
N ASP A 53 -16.54 23.38 9.79
CA ASP A 53 -15.87 24.25 10.75
C ASP A 53 -14.49 23.71 11.15
N GLY A 54 -13.97 22.74 10.38
CA GLY A 54 -12.67 22.14 10.62
C GLY A 54 -11.50 23.05 10.24
N TRP A 55 -10.30 22.69 10.70
CA TRP A 55 -9.05 23.41 10.40
C TRP A 55 -8.79 23.56 8.90
N LEU A 56 -9.18 22.55 8.14
CA LEU A 56 -9.12 22.47 6.69
C LEU A 56 -10.54 22.41 6.12
N ASN A 57 -11.39 23.37 6.49
CA ASN A 57 -12.74 23.53 5.90
C ASN A 57 -12.68 23.61 4.35
N PRO A 58 -13.83 23.52 3.63
CA PRO A 58 -13.81 23.44 2.17
C PRO A 58 -13.01 24.57 1.49
N SER A 59 -13.16 25.83 1.92
CA SER A 59 -12.45 26.95 1.32
C SER A 59 -10.95 26.93 1.63
N SER A 60 -10.55 26.71 2.88
CA SER A 60 -9.14 26.58 3.29
C SER A 60 -8.47 25.40 2.61
N GLY A 61 -9.17 24.27 2.50
CA GLY A 61 -8.68 23.09 1.80
C GLY A 61 -8.45 23.36 0.32
N LEU A 62 -9.42 23.99 -0.36
CA LEU A 62 -9.28 24.37 -1.77
C LEU A 62 -8.11 25.33 -2.01
N TYR A 63 -7.92 26.29 -1.11
CA TYR A 63 -6.77 27.19 -1.15
C TYR A 63 -5.44 26.44 -1.02
N LEU A 64 -5.30 25.56 -0.02
CA LEU A 64 -4.06 24.81 0.23
C LEU A 64 -3.69 23.85 -0.89
N VAL A 65 -4.69 23.32 -1.61
CA VAL A 65 -4.43 22.48 -2.78
C VAL A 65 -4.08 23.28 -4.03
N GLY A 66 -4.06 24.61 -3.95
CA GLY A 66 -3.70 25.51 -5.05
C GLY A 66 -4.85 25.81 -6.00
N GLN A 67 -6.12 25.66 -5.58
CA GLN A 67 -7.24 25.99 -6.46
C GLN A 67 -7.16 27.46 -6.90
N GLY A 68 -7.23 27.68 -8.22
CA GLY A 68 -7.08 29.01 -8.81
C GLY A 68 -5.64 29.40 -9.16
N VAL A 69 -4.65 28.57 -8.83
CA VAL A 69 -3.24 28.76 -9.21
C VAL A 69 -2.88 27.80 -10.34
N ALA A 70 -2.49 28.35 -11.49
CA ALA A 70 -2.14 27.57 -12.68
C ALA A 70 -0.92 26.64 -12.42
N GLY A 71 -0.97 25.43 -12.97
CA GLY A 71 0.14 24.47 -12.88
C GLY A 71 0.24 23.70 -11.57
N THR A 72 -0.73 23.84 -10.65
CA THR A 72 -0.78 23.08 -9.39
C THR A 72 -1.48 21.73 -9.52
N GLY A 73 -2.22 21.50 -10.61
CA GLY A 73 -3.03 20.31 -10.82
C GLY A 73 -4.27 20.24 -9.91
N ALA A 74 -4.62 21.35 -9.23
CA ALA A 74 -5.82 21.44 -8.40
C ALA A 74 -7.10 21.19 -9.18
N GLU A 75 -7.10 21.50 -10.48
CA GLU A 75 -8.20 21.28 -11.43
C GLU A 75 -8.56 19.80 -11.64
N TYR A 76 -7.62 18.89 -11.39
CA TYR A 76 -7.86 17.44 -11.49
C TYR A 76 -8.38 16.82 -10.19
N ARG A 77 -8.57 17.62 -9.14
CA ARG A 77 -9.03 17.14 -7.84
C ARG A 77 -10.55 17.16 -7.78
N TRP A 78 -11.11 16.04 -7.37
CA TRP A 78 -12.55 15.88 -7.21
C TRP A 78 -12.84 15.25 -5.85
N SER A 79 -13.75 15.86 -5.08
CA SER A 79 -14.22 15.26 -3.85
C SER A 79 -15.60 15.81 -3.52
N VAL A 80 -16.54 14.91 -3.26
CA VAL A 80 -17.91 15.27 -2.82
C VAL A 80 -17.87 16.01 -1.49
N PHE A 81 -16.81 15.84 -0.70
CA PHE A 81 -16.63 16.49 0.60
C PHE A 81 -16.33 17.99 0.52
N TYR A 82 -16.01 18.54 -0.66
CA TYR A 82 -15.97 20.00 -0.83
C TYR A 82 -17.38 20.59 -0.85
N THR A 83 -18.35 19.88 -1.44
CA THR A 83 -19.74 20.34 -1.56
C THR A 83 -20.58 19.95 -0.34
N TYR A 84 -20.36 18.73 0.18
CA TYR A 84 -21.15 18.17 1.29
C TYR A 84 -20.23 17.69 2.42
N PRO A 85 -19.61 18.61 3.17
CA PRO A 85 -18.69 18.26 4.26
C PRO A 85 -19.37 17.46 5.38
N ASN A 86 -20.68 17.62 5.58
CA ASN A 86 -21.47 16.85 6.54
C ASN A 86 -21.54 15.34 6.20
N LEU A 87 -21.20 14.93 4.97
CA LEU A 87 -21.16 13.51 4.57
C LEU A 87 -19.84 12.82 4.94
N LEU A 88 -18.83 13.53 5.45
CA LEU A 88 -17.52 12.96 5.81
C LEU A 88 -17.64 11.78 6.77
N VAL A 89 -18.30 11.98 7.92
CA VAL A 89 -18.43 10.93 8.95
C VAL A 89 -19.34 9.78 8.50
N PRO A 90 -20.55 10.03 7.95
CA PRO A 90 -21.40 8.94 7.43
C PRO A 90 -20.72 8.09 6.36
N LEU A 91 -20.05 8.71 5.39
CA LEU A 91 -19.37 7.98 4.33
C LEU A 91 -18.09 7.28 4.83
N SER A 92 -17.44 7.78 5.89
CA SER A 92 -16.36 7.04 6.56
C SER A 92 -16.86 5.77 7.22
N TRP A 93 -18.03 5.80 7.88
CA TRP A 93 -18.65 4.59 8.44
C TRP A 93 -19.02 3.58 7.36
N VAL A 94 -19.60 4.03 6.24
CA VAL A 94 -19.86 3.16 5.08
C VAL A 94 -18.55 2.54 4.57
N GLY A 95 -17.49 3.34 4.42
CA GLY A 95 -16.17 2.86 4.02
C GLY A 95 -15.57 1.85 4.99
N ALA A 96 -15.71 2.07 6.29
CA ALA A 96 -15.27 1.15 7.35
C ALA A 96 -16.01 -0.19 7.26
N VAL A 97 -17.35 -0.18 7.17
CA VAL A 97 -18.17 -1.40 7.04
C VAL A 97 -17.76 -2.19 5.79
N LEU A 98 -17.66 -1.52 4.64
CA LEU A 98 -17.26 -2.17 3.39
C LEU A 98 -15.83 -2.72 3.44
N SER A 99 -14.91 -2.02 4.11
CA SER A 99 -13.56 -2.50 4.36
C SER A 99 -13.54 -3.73 5.28
N GLY A 100 -14.39 -3.76 6.31
CA GLY A 100 -14.60 -4.93 7.16
C GLY A 100 -15.15 -6.12 6.39
N LEU A 101 -16.14 -5.90 5.51
CA LEU A 101 -16.67 -6.93 4.61
C LEU A 101 -15.59 -7.43 3.63
N LEU A 102 -14.76 -6.55 3.09
CA LEU A 102 -13.59 -6.92 2.28
C LEU A 102 -12.58 -7.74 3.10
N ALA A 103 -12.36 -7.38 4.37
CA ALA A 103 -11.46 -8.07 5.28
C ALA A 103 -11.92 -9.52 5.56
N VAL A 104 -13.22 -9.79 5.52
CA VAL A 104 -13.79 -11.15 5.57
C VAL A 104 -14.14 -11.71 4.18
N SER A 105 -13.69 -11.05 3.11
CA SER A 105 -13.88 -11.44 1.70
C SER A 105 -15.33 -11.59 1.23
N ILE A 106 -16.27 -10.84 1.82
CA ILE A 106 -17.66 -10.77 1.36
C ILE A 106 -17.77 -9.73 0.23
N ALA A 107 -18.38 -10.13 -0.90
CA ALA A 107 -18.58 -9.28 -2.09
C ALA A 107 -17.36 -8.43 -2.48
N PRO A 108 -16.15 -9.02 -2.58
CA PRO A 108 -14.89 -8.30 -2.44
C PRO A 108 -14.65 -7.24 -3.53
N ARG A 109 -15.14 -7.44 -4.76
CA ARG A 109 -15.00 -6.44 -5.84
C ARG A 109 -15.82 -5.19 -5.58
N PHE A 110 -17.06 -5.35 -5.15
CA PHE A 110 -17.93 -4.23 -4.81
C PHE A 110 -17.34 -3.46 -3.62
N CYS A 111 -17.01 -4.18 -2.55
CA CYS A 111 -16.40 -3.59 -1.35
C CYS A 111 -15.09 -2.86 -1.68
N ALA A 112 -14.20 -3.45 -2.49
CA ALA A 112 -12.94 -2.83 -2.88
C ALA A 112 -13.15 -1.58 -3.76
N LEU A 113 -14.06 -1.63 -4.74
CA LEU A 113 -14.34 -0.48 -5.63
C LEU A 113 -14.91 0.68 -4.82
N THR A 114 -15.89 0.42 -3.97
CA THR A 114 -16.52 1.47 -3.17
C THR A 114 -15.57 2.00 -2.11
N ALA A 115 -14.78 1.15 -1.44
CA ALA A 115 -13.73 1.59 -0.52
C ALA A 115 -12.67 2.45 -1.24
N PHE A 116 -12.26 2.07 -2.45
CA PHE A 116 -11.36 2.86 -3.29
C PHE A 116 -11.96 4.25 -3.60
N LEU A 117 -13.21 4.31 -4.07
CA LEU A 117 -13.86 5.59 -4.41
C LEU A 117 -13.97 6.50 -3.18
N LEU A 118 -14.34 5.95 -2.03
CA LEU A 118 -14.46 6.70 -0.78
C LEU A 118 -13.09 7.21 -0.29
N LEU A 119 -12.05 6.37 -0.26
CA LEU A 119 -10.69 6.82 0.09
C LEU A 119 -10.14 7.82 -0.92
N ALA A 120 -10.46 7.68 -2.22
CA ALA A 120 -10.06 8.63 -3.24
C ALA A 120 -10.68 10.01 -2.97
N MET A 121 -11.95 10.07 -2.56
CA MET A 121 -12.58 11.33 -2.16
C MET A 121 -11.86 11.99 -0.98
N PHE A 122 -11.38 11.21 0.01
CA PHE A 122 -10.56 11.75 1.11
C PHE A 122 -9.20 12.26 0.61
N HIS A 123 -8.51 11.46 -0.20
CA HIS A 123 -7.20 11.83 -0.74
C HIS A 123 -7.26 13.09 -1.61
N HIS A 124 -8.26 13.20 -2.49
CA HIS A 124 -8.46 14.39 -3.31
C HIS A 124 -8.90 15.62 -2.48
N ARG A 125 -9.49 15.41 -1.29
CA ARG A 125 -9.91 16.48 -0.38
C ARG A 125 -8.76 17.05 0.43
N ALA A 126 -7.83 16.19 0.85
CA ALA A 126 -6.64 16.54 1.62
C ALA A 126 -5.60 15.43 1.44
N PRO A 127 -4.69 15.55 0.45
CA PRO A 127 -3.70 14.51 0.21
C PRO A 127 -2.71 14.43 1.37
N LEU A 128 -2.21 13.22 1.64
CA LEU A 128 -1.29 12.88 2.73
C LEU A 128 -1.87 13.05 4.14
N LEU A 129 -3.20 13.21 4.27
CA LEU A 129 -3.84 13.35 5.57
C LEU A 129 -3.95 12.00 6.31
N LEU A 130 -4.09 10.87 5.60
CA LEU A 130 -3.92 9.51 6.15
C LEU A 130 -2.44 9.11 6.29
N GLY A 131 -1.53 10.07 6.10
CA GLY A 131 -0.11 9.85 6.17
C GLY A 131 0.43 9.07 4.97
N ARG A 132 1.51 8.35 5.22
CA ARG A 132 2.42 7.85 4.17
C ARG A 132 1.90 6.59 3.45
N GLY A 133 0.80 6.01 3.94
CA GLY A 133 0.21 4.77 3.41
C GLY A 133 -0.74 4.96 2.22
N GLU A 134 -1.25 6.16 1.97
CA GLU A 134 -2.22 6.42 0.88
C GLU A 134 -1.73 5.95 -0.50
N PRO A 135 -0.48 6.23 -0.92
CA PRO A 135 0.00 5.83 -2.24
C PRO A 135 0.09 4.31 -2.43
N LEU A 136 -0.10 3.52 -1.36
CA LEU A 136 -0.16 2.06 -1.41
C LEU A 136 -1.60 1.56 -1.39
N VAL A 137 -2.42 1.99 -0.42
CA VAL A 137 -3.77 1.44 -0.23
C VAL A 137 -4.67 1.68 -1.44
N LEU A 138 -4.71 2.92 -1.96
CA LEU A 138 -5.57 3.31 -3.08
C LEU A 138 -5.34 2.46 -4.34
N PRO A 139 -4.12 2.44 -4.94
CA PRO A 139 -3.88 1.64 -6.14
C PRO A 139 -4.06 0.15 -5.87
N PHE A 140 -3.78 -0.34 -4.66
CA PHE A 140 -3.97 -1.76 -4.35
C PHE A 140 -5.45 -2.15 -4.28
N LEU A 141 -6.31 -1.30 -3.71
CA LEU A 141 -7.76 -1.53 -3.77
C LEU A 141 -8.25 -1.58 -5.22
N LEU A 142 -7.75 -0.69 -6.09
CA LEU A 142 -8.06 -0.69 -7.52
C LEU A 142 -7.55 -1.97 -8.21
N TYR A 143 -6.30 -2.38 -7.99
CA TYR A 143 -5.73 -3.60 -8.57
C TYR A 143 -6.44 -4.86 -8.06
N SER A 144 -6.98 -4.83 -6.83
CA SER A 144 -7.70 -5.97 -6.25
C SER A 144 -8.99 -6.33 -7.00
N LEU A 145 -9.52 -5.41 -7.82
CA LEU A 145 -10.66 -5.64 -8.70
C LEU A 145 -10.34 -6.68 -9.78
N LEU A 146 -9.08 -6.73 -10.23
CA LEU A 146 -8.59 -7.70 -11.23
C LEU A 146 -8.48 -9.11 -10.66
N LEU A 147 -8.39 -9.25 -9.34
CA LEU A 147 -8.33 -10.55 -8.69
C LEU A 147 -9.68 -11.30 -8.83
N PRO A 148 -9.66 -12.64 -8.93
CA PRO A 148 -10.87 -13.44 -9.03
C PRO A 148 -11.65 -13.38 -7.71
N SER A 149 -12.97 -13.43 -7.77
CA SER A 149 -13.85 -13.46 -6.58
C SER A 149 -14.30 -14.90 -6.34
N THR A 150 -14.06 -15.44 -5.14
CA THR A 150 -14.40 -16.83 -4.78
C THR A 150 -15.84 -16.99 -4.28
N GLY A 151 -16.77 -16.16 -4.72
CA GLY A 151 -18.14 -16.11 -4.18
C GLY A 151 -18.24 -15.28 -2.89
N LEU A 152 -19.33 -15.44 -2.14
CA LEU A 152 -19.62 -14.64 -0.94
C LEU A 152 -18.75 -15.01 0.29
N PHE A 153 -18.10 -16.17 0.28
CA PHE A 153 -17.37 -16.67 1.46
C PHE A 153 -15.92 -17.05 1.12
N PRO A 154 -14.93 -16.66 1.95
CA PRO A 154 -13.51 -16.93 1.72
C PRO A 154 -13.14 -18.41 1.76
N PHE A 155 -13.96 -19.25 2.41
CA PHE A 155 -13.75 -20.69 2.57
C PHE A 155 -14.60 -21.53 1.61
N ALA A 156 -15.37 -20.90 0.72
CA ALA A 156 -16.06 -21.64 -0.32
C ALA A 156 -15.01 -22.42 -1.12
N LYS A 157 -15.19 -23.73 -1.24
CA LYS A 157 -14.24 -24.65 -1.86
C LYS A 157 -13.74 -24.06 -3.18
N SER A 158 -12.42 -24.00 -3.35
CA SER A 158 -11.81 -23.58 -4.60
C SER A 158 -12.48 -24.34 -5.75
N PRO A 159 -12.85 -23.68 -6.88
CA PRO A 159 -13.46 -24.35 -8.03
C PRO A 159 -12.65 -25.54 -8.58
N ARG A 160 -11.37 -25.65 -8.19
CA ARG A 160 -10.52 -26.82 -8.45
C ARG A 160 -10.98 -28.09 -7.74
N ALA A 161 -11.68 -27.99 -6.61
CA ALA A 161 -12.23 -29.15 -5.90
C ALA A 161 -13.29 -29.88 -6.74
N ASP A 162 -13.96 -29.15 -7.64
CA ASP A 162 -15.06 -29.66 -8.46
C ASP A 162 -14.61 -29.95 -9.92
N GLY A 163 -13.30 -29.93 -10.19
CA GLY A 163 -12.76 -30.17 -11.54
C GLY A 163 -13.09 -29.07 -12.56
N SER A 164 -13.76 -27.98 -12.15
CA SER A 164 -14.13 -26.90 -13.05
C SER A 164 -12.91 -26.08 -13.48
N THR A 165 -12.69 -26.01 -14.80
CA THR A 165 -11.58 -25.22 -15.36
C THR A 165 -11.91 -23.74 -15.27
N VAL A 166 -11.25 -23.02 -14.36
CA VAL A 166 -11.32 -21.55 -14.32
C VAL A 166 -10.91 -20.98 -15.68
N PRO A 167 -11.72 -20.12 -16.32
CA PRO A 167 -11.42 -19.52 -17.62
C PRO A 167 -10.03 -18.87 -17.66
N LEU A 168 -9.32 -19.03 -18.79
CA LEU A 168 -7.94 -18.54 -18.97
C LEU A 168 -7.81 -17.04 -18.66
N TRP A 169 -8.70 -16.21 -19.21
CA TRP A 169 -8.68 -14.76 -19.02
C TRP A 169 -8.78 -14.35 -17.53
N LYS A 170 -9.51 -15.11 -16.70
CA LYS A 170 -9.61 -14.82 -15.25
C LYS A 170 -8.26 -15.04 -14.57
N ARG A 171 -7.50 -16.06 -15.00
CA ARG A 171 -6.15 -16.34 -14.48
C ARG A 171 -5.16 -15.27 -14.92
N GLU A 172 -5.26 -14.81 -16.16
CA GLU A 172 -4.42 -13.73 -16.70
C GLU A 172 -4.66 -12.42 -15.95
N LEU A 173 -5.92 -12.01 -15.75
CA LEU A 173 -6.25 -10.81 -14.97
C LEU A 173 -5.79 -10.92 -13.52
N ALA A 174 -5.96 -12.10 -12.90
CA ALA A 174 -5.47 -12.34 -11.55
C ALA A 174 -3.95 -12.12 -11.46
N THR A 175 -3.22 -12.64 -12.43
CA THR A 175 -1.76 -12.53 -12.47
C THR A 175 -1.34 -11.09 -12.73
N LEU A 176 -2.00 -10.40 -13.68
CA LEU A 176 -1.80 -8.98 -13.96
C LEU A 176 -2.00 -8.13 -12.69
N GLY A 177 -3.11 -8.32 -11.97
CA GLY A 177 -3.41 -7.59 -10.74
C GLY A 177 -2.36 -7.80 -9.65
N LEU A 178 -1.92 -9.06 -9.45
CA LEU A 178 -0.83 -9.36 -8.51
C LEU A 178 0.47 -8.68 -8.91
N ARG A 179 0.85 -8.72 -10.19
CA ARG A 179 2.11 -8.12 -10.64
C ARG A 179 2.07 -6.60 -10.59
N LEU A 180 0.93 -5.97 -10.90
CA LEU A 180 0.75 -4.54 -10.71
C LEU A 180 0.97 -4.15 -9.25
N MET A 181 0.40 -4.88 -8.29
CA MET A 181 0.65 -4.65 -6.87
C MET A 181 2.13 -4.81 -6.50
N GLN A 182 2.78 -5.88 -6.95
CA GLN A 182 4.20 -6.12 -6.64
C GLN A 182 5.11 -5.02 -7.22
N VAL A 183 4.90 -4.65 -8.48
CA VAL A 183 5.68 -3.61 -9.18
C VAL A 183 5.43 -2.25 -8.53
N HIS A 184 4.17 -1.92 -8.21
CA HIS A 184 3.82 -0.68 -7.52
C HIS A 184 4.47 -0.60 -6.13
N PHE A 185 4.49 -1.70 -5.38
CA PHE A 185 5.19 -1.75 -4.08
C PHE A 185 6.68 -1.47 -4.21
N LEU A 186 7.34 -2.09 -5.20
CA LEU A 186 8.77 -1.87 -5.44
C LEU A 186 9.05 -0.45 -5.92
N PHE A 187 8.19 0.13 -6.77
CA PHE A 187 8.29 1.53 -7.16
C PHE A 187 8.09 2.48 -5.99
N TRP A 188 7.17 2.18 -5.09
CA TRP A 188 6.98 2.98 -3.89
C TRP A 188 8.25 2.99 -3.02
N PHE A 189 8.90 1.84 -2.82
CA PHE A 189 10.20 1.76 -2.12
C PHE A 189 11.31 2.51 -2.87
N LEU A 190 11.37 2.36 -4.20
CA LEU A 190 12.33 3.05 -5.03
C LEU A 190 12.15 4.57 -4.95
N PHE A 191 10.93 5.07 -5.09
CA PHE A 191 10.64 6.49 -5.00
C PHE A 191 10.92 7.03 -3.61
N SER A 192 10.50 6.32 -2.56
CA SER A 192 10.82 6.68 -1.18
C SER A 192 12.33 6.81 -0.98
N LEU A 193 13.11 5.82 -1.43
CA LEU A 193 14.57 5.86 -1.37
C LEU A 193 15.15 7.04 -2.15
N THR A 194 14.72 7.27 -3.40
CA THR A 194 15.22 8.40 -4.19
C THR A 194 14.88 9.76 -3.58
N THR A 195 13.72 9.89 -2.94
CA THR A 195 13.33 11.09 -2.20
C THR A 195 14.22 11.30 -0.98
N MET A 196 14.57 10.23 -0.25
CA MET A 196 15.53 10.31 0.87
C MET A 196 16.91 10.74 0.37
N LEU A 197 17.44 10.08 -0.66
CA LEU A 197 18.76 10.38 -1.23
C LEU A 197 18.85 11.79 -1.83
N GLY A 198 17.73 12.33 -2.32
CA GLY A 198 17.67 13.68 -2.90
C GLY A 198 17.55 14.82 -1.89
N ASN A 199 17.44 14.54 -0.59
CA ASN A 199 17.23 15.55 0.44
C ASN A 199 18.38 15.55 1.47
N GLU A 200 19.03 16.71 1.64
CA GLU A 200 20.18 16.90 2.54
C GLU A 200 19.90 16.48 3.99
N GLY A 201 18.67 16.67 4.48
CA GLY A 201 18.28 16.31 5.84
C GLY A 201 18.36 14.81 6.13
N TRP A 202 18.34 13.94 5.11
CA TRP A 202 18.57 12.51 5.30
C TRP A 202 20.07 12.20 5.43
N TRP A 203 20.94 12.90 4.71
CA TRP A 203 22.39 12.65 4.81
C TRP A 203 22.97 13.07 6.16
N THR A 204 22.45 14.15 6.74
CA THR A 204 22.85 14.66 8.06
C THR A 204 22.09 14.02 9.22
N GLY A 205 21.15 13.10 8.93
CA GLY A 205 20.26 12.50 9.93
C GLY A 205 19.21 13.44 10.51
N GLU A 206 19.17 14.71 10.13
CA GLU A 206 18.25 15.72 10.64
C GLU A 206 16.78 15.32 10.46
N SER A 207 16.40 14.71 9.33
CA SER A 207 15.04 14.24 9.10
C SER A 207 14.61 13.16 10.10
N VAL A 208 15.50 12.22 10.42
CA VAL A 208 15.22 11.20 11.44
C VAL A 208 15.27 11.81 12.84
N ARG A 209 16.16 12.76 13.09
CA ARG A 209 16.24 13.47 14.38
C ARG A 209 14.94 14.19 14.69
N GLN A 210 14.34 14.85 13.70
CA GLN A 210 13.02 15.48 13.82
C GLN A 210 11.94 14.46 14.14
N LEU A 211 11.90 13.33 13.42
CA LEU A 211 10.93 12.25 13.70
C LEU A 211 11.07 11.69 15.13
N LEU A 212 12.31 11.56 15.63
CA LEU A 212 12.57 11.14 17.02
C LEU A 212 12.15 12.22 18.03
N ALA A 213 12.32 13.50 17.69
CA ALA A 213 11.95 14.62 18.54
C ALA A 213 10.42 14.82 18.63
N ASP A 214 9.67 14.45 17.59
CA ASP A 214 8.20 14.52 17.54
C ASP A 214 7.51 13.60 18.56
N ALA A 215 8.26 12.69 19.20
CA ALA A 215 7.80 11.80 20.28
C ALA A 215 6.60 10.90 19.93
N GLN A 216 6.33 10.70 18.65
CA GLN A 216 5.29 9.76 18.18
C GLN A 216 5.80 8.31 18.20
N GLY A 217 7.10 8.12 17.96
CA GLY A 217 7.79 6.83 18.02
C GLY A 217 7.90 6.23 19.41
N TRP A 218 8.39 4.99 19.48
CA TRP A 218 8.62 4.27 20.74
C TRP A 218 10.06 4.45 21.26
N ILE A 219 10.94 5.04 20.44
CA ILE A 219 12.28 5.41 20.87
C ILE A 219 12.20 6.67 21.76
N PRO A 220 12.89 6.70 22.91
CA PRO A 220 12.89 7.88 23.78
C PRO A 220 13.41 9.12 23.06
N THR A 221 12.80 10.28 23.32
CA THR A 221 13.23 11.57 22.74
C THR A 221 14.67 11.95 23.12
N SER A 222 15.20 11.43 24.24
CA SER A 222 16.61 11.56 24.62
C SER A 222 17.59 10.98 23.59
N TRP A 223 17.13 10.09 22.70
CA TRP A 223 17.91 9.52 21.62
C TRP A 223 17.91 10.39 20.36
N ALA A 224 17.18 11.51 20.33
CA ALA A 224 17.18 12.49 19.23
C ALA A 224 18.48 13.33 19.16
N THR A 225 19.63 12.68 19.42
CA THR A 225 20.97 13.21 19.20
C THR A 225 21.35 13.06 17.73
N VAL A 226 22.21 13.95 17.23
CA VAL A 226 22.68 13.92 15.83
C VAL A 226 23.27 12.56 15.47
N THR A 227 24.19 12.06 16.30
CA THR A 227 24.87 10.78 16.04
C THR A 227 23.90 9.60 15.92
N VAL A 228 22.94 9.47 16.86
CA VAL A 228 21.97 8.36 16.81
C VAL A 228 21.07 8.49 15.58
N ALA A 229 20.61 9.70 15.27
CA ALA A 229 19.76 9.95 14.11
C ALA A 229 20.50 9.64 12.78
N GLU A 230 21.77 10.02 12.66
CA GLU A 230 22.62 9.68 11.51
C GLU A 230 22.75 8.15 11.34
N TRP A 231 23.05 7.41 12.42
CA TRP A 231 23.16 5.95 12.37
C TRP A 231 21.86 5.29 11.93
N ILE A 232 20.73 5.68 12.52
CA ILE A 232 19.41 5.16 12.15
C ILE A 232 19.11 5.48 10.68
N THR A 233 19.42 6.70 10.23
CA THR A 233 19.16 7.13 8.86
C THR A 233 19.90 6.27 7.84
N HIS A 234 21.22 6.12 8.02
CA HIS A 234 22.03 5.31 7.12
C HIS A 234 21.63 3.84 7.17
N GLY A 235 21.27 3.33 8.36
CA GLY A 235 20.72 1.98 8.52
C GLY A 235 19.44 1.77 7.70
N VAL A 236 18.47 2.69 7.79
CA VAL A 236 17.21 2.61 7.03
C VAL A 236 17.46 2.66 5.53
N ILE A 237 18.33 3.56 5.06
CA ILE A 237 18.70 3.67 3.64
C ILE A 237 19.33 2.36 3.15
N GLN A 238 20.29 1.79 3.91
CA GLN A 238 20.94 0.52 3.56
C GLN A 238 19.94 -0.64 3.53
N ILE A 239 19.01 -0.71 4.49
CA ILE A 239 17.95 -1.73 4.52
C ILE A 239 17.07 -1.61 3.27
N GLN A 240 16.67 -0.41 2.86
CA GLN A 240 15.84 -0.22 1.65
C GLN A 240 16.58 -0.63 0.37
N ILE A 241 17.85 -0.22 0.21
CA ILE A 241 18.68 -0.61 -0.94
C ILE A 241 18.82 -2.13 -1.00
N ALA A 242 19.19 -2.75 0.12
CA ALA A 242 19.36 -4.20 0.22
C ALA A 242 18.03 -4.94 -0.02
N PHE A 243 16.91 -4.42 0.48
CA PHE A 243 15.58 -4.94 0.22
C PHE A 243 15.27 -4.95 -1.28
N LEU A 244 15.39 -3.80 -1.96
CA LEU A 244 15.13 -3.68 -3.39
C LEU A 244 16.01 -4.67 -4.18
N PHE A 245 17.31 -4.75 -3.87
CA PHE A 245 18.23 -5.69 -4.50
C PHE A 245 17.81 -7.16 -4.28
N CYS A 246 17.47 -7.53 -3.03
CA CYS A 246 17.01 -8.88 -2.70
C CYS A 246 15.71 -9.26 -3.43
N MET A 247 14.85 -8.29 -3.72
CA MET A 247 13.58 -8.54 -4.43
C MET A 247 13.79 -8.82 -5.92
N LEU A 248 14.82 -8.24 -6.53
CA LEU A 248 15.21 -8.48 -7.91
C LEU A 248 15.79 -9.89 -8.12
N LEU A 249 16.41 -10.47 -7.09
CA LEU A 249 17.06 -11.78 -7.15
C LEU A 249 16.22 -12.86 -6.43
N PRO A 250 15.58 -13.80 -7.15
CA PRO A 250 14.77 -14.85 -6.54
C PRO A 250 15.37 -15.58 -5.33
N PRO A 251 16.66 -16.00 -5.33
CA PRO A 251 17.24 -16.70 -4.18
C PRO A 251 17.39 -15.83 -2.93
N LEU A 252 17.46 -14.51 -3.06
CA LEU A 252 17.67 -13.59 -1.94
C LEU A 252 16.35 -13.09 -1.31
N ARG A 253 15.19 -13.44 -1.87
CA ARG A 253 13.90 -12.93 -1.39
C ARG A 253 13.59 -13.25 0.07
N VAL A 254 14.10 -14.36 0.61
CA VAL A 254 13.96 -14.69 2.04
C VAL A 254 14.69 -13.67 2.91
N ILE A 255 15.90 -13.27 2.50
CA ILE A 255 16.65 -12.18 3.15
C ILE A 255 15.89 -10.87 2.98
N GLY A 256 15.37 -10.60 1.78
CA GLY A 256 14.49 -9.46 1.51
C GLY A 256 13.29 -9.38 2.45
N PHE A 257 12.66 -10.52 2.79
CA PHE A 257 11.58 -10.54 3.78
C PHE A 257 12.06 -10.11 5.16
N GLY A 258 13.20 -10.64 5.62
CA GLY A 258 13.80 -10.25 6.89
C GLY A 258 14.12 -8.74 6.95
N LEU A 259 14.69 -8.20 5.87
CA LEU A 259 14.97 -6.76 5.74
C LEU A 259 13.69 -5.93 5.75
N PHE A 260 12.62 -6.40 5.09
CA PHE A 260 11.33 -5.72 5.11
C PHE A 260 10.71 -5.70 6.51
N VAL A 261 10.76 -6.81 7.25
CA VAL A 261 10.30 -6.85 8.66
C VAL A 261 11.11 -5.89 9.52
N LEU A 262 12.44 -5.83 9.32
CA LEU A 262 13.29 -4.87 10.01
C LEU A 262 12.94 -3.42 9.65
N PHE A 263 12.60 -3.14 8.39
CA PHE A 263 12.10 -1.84 7.96
C PHE A 263 10.78 -1.46 8.63
N LEU A 264 9.83 -2.40 8.75
CA LEU A 264 8.57 -2.18 9.48
C LEU A 264 8.83 -1.87 10.96
N ALA A 265 9.75 -2.60 11.60
CA ALA A 265 10.14 -2.36 12.98
C ALA A 265 10.79 -0.96 13.13
N ALA A 266 11.70 -0.59 12.23
CA ALA A 266 12.30 0.74 12.22
C ALA A 266 11.24 1.84 12.04
N ALA A 267 10.29 1.66 11.12
CA ALA A 267 9.19 2.58 10.91
C ALA A 267 8.33 2.74 12.18
N LEU A 268 7.95 1.64 12.84
CA LEU A 268 7.18 1.69 14.08
C LEU A 268 7.95 2.37 15.21
N LEU A 269 9.22 2.01 15.38
CA LEU A 269 10.05 2.51 16.49
C LEU A 269 10.40 3.99 16.34
N VAL A 270 10.73 4.44 15.13
CA VAL A 270 11.18 5.82 14.85
C VAL A 270 10.00 6.74 14.61
N ILE A 271 9.05 6.34 13.75
CA ILE A 271 7.93 7.20 13.34
C ILE A 271 6.75 7.08 14.31
N GLY A 272 6.50 5.88 14.85
CA GLY A 272 5.31 5.63 15.67
C GLY A 272 4.01 5.46 14.88
N ASP A 273 4.06 5.57 13.55
CA ASP A 273 2.90 5.44 12.67
C ASP A 273 2.55 3.97 12.45
N TRP A 274 1.82 3.40 13.42
CA TRP A 274 1.34 2.02 13.37
C TRP A 274 0.36 1.78 12.21
N GLN A 275 -0.38 2.81 11.76
CA GLN A 275 -1.32 2.68 10.64
C GLN A 275 -0.56 2.41 9.35
N TYR A 276 0.49 3.19 9.12
CA TYR A 276 1.40 3.00 7.99
C TYR A 276 2.09 1.63 8.01
N VAL A 277 2.48 1.14 9.19
CA VAL A 277 3.08 -0.21 9.34
C VAL A 277 2.08 -1.30 8.96
N ILE A 278 0.82 -1.21 9.39
CA ILE A 278 -0.24 -2.17 9.00
C ILE A 278 -0.48 -2.13 7.50
N ILE A 279 -0.56 -0.92 6.92
CA ILE A 279 -0.74 -0.71 5.48
C ILE A 279 0.41 -1.34 4.70
N LEU A 280 1.66 -1.06 5.06
CA LEU A 280 2.83 -1.64 4.42
C LEU A 280 2.85 -3.16 4.52
N ALA A 281 2.55 -3.70 5.72
CA ALA A 281 2.49 -5.14 5.93
C ALA A 281 1.44 -5.80 5.01
N GLY A 282 0.23 -5.24 4.94
CA GLY A 282 -0.84 -5.69 4.04
C GLY A 282 -0.48 -5.57 2.57
N ALA A 283 0.09 -4.43 2.16
CA ALA A 283 0.55 -4.19 0.79
C ALA A 283 1.76 -5.05 0.39
N SER A 284 2.51 -5.62 1.34
CA SER A 284 3.61 -6.53 1.03
C SER A 284 3.16 -7.96 0.73
N LEU A 285 1.93 -8.35 1.11
CA LEU A 285 1.42 -9.72 0.93
C LEU A 285 1.56 -10.26 -0.50
N PRO A 286 1.32 -9.47 -1.58
CA PRO A 286 1.53 -9.93 -2.95
C PRO A 286 2.96 -10.41 -3.22
N LEU A 287 3.98 -9.84 -2.56
CA LEU A 287 5.39 -10.25 -2.73
C LEU A 287 5.66 -11.63 -2.11
N TRP A 288 5.09 -11.91 -0.95
CA TRP A 288 5.43 -13.10 -0.16
C TRP A 288 4.56 -14.29 -0.50
N VAL A 289 3.27 -14.03 -0.65
CA VAL A 289 2.30 -15.06 -0.93
C VAL A 289 2.54 -15.59 -2.35
N GLY A 290 2.96 -14.75 -3.31
CA GLY A 290 3.21 -15.15 -4.71
C GLY A 290 4.42 -16.07 -4.95
N ASN A 291 5.45 -16.06 -4.10
CA ASN A 291 6.77 -16.58 -4.46
C ASN A 291 7.10 -18.01 -3.99
N ARG A 292 6.26 -18.66 -3.18
CA ARG A 292 6.53 -20.02 -2.66
C ARG A 292 6.54 -21.14 -3.72
N CYS A 293 6.11 -20.88 -4.97
CA CYS A 293 6.08 -21.88 -6.04
C CYS A 293 7.35 -21.90 -6.92
N CYS A 294 8.31 -20.99 -6.69
CA CYS A 294 9.57 -20.94 -7.43
C CYS A 294 10.73 -21.62 -6.72
N ALA A 295 10.48 -22.33 -5.61
CA ALA A 295 11.41 -23.37 -5.17
C ALA A 295 11.35 -24.47 -6.25
N LEU A 296 12.18 -24.28 -7.26
CA LEU A 296 12.38 -25.18 -8.39
C LEU A 296 12.47 -26.60 -7.84
N ASN A 297 11.55 -27.47 -8.25
CA ASN A 297 11.82 -28.88 -8.18
C ASN A 297 13.08 -29.08 -9.05
N PRO A 298 14.22 -29.51 -8.50
CA PRO A 298 15.48 -29.61 -9.26
C PRO A 298 15.38 -30.54 -10.47
N ARG A 299 14.28 -31.29 -10.58
CA ARG A 299 13.96 -32.22 -11.65
C ARG A 299 13.43 -31.57 -12.93
N ASP A 300 13.07 -30.28 -12.89
CA ASP A 300 12.53 -29.54 -14.05
C ASP A 300 13.55 -28.55 -14.68
N ALA A 301 14.83 -28.64 -14.28
CA ALA A 301 15.92 -27.79 -14.76
C ALA A 301 16.90 -28.56 -15.68
#